data_AF-A0A7S3E239-F1
#
_entry.id   AF-A0A7S3E239-F1
#
_cell.length_a   1.000
_cell.length_b   1.000
_cell.length_c   1.000
_cell.angle_alpha   90.00
_cell.angle_beta   90.00
_cell.angle_gamma   90.00
#
_symmetry.space_group_name_H-M   'P 1'
#
loop_
_entity.id
_entity.type
_entity.pdbx_description
1 polymer ?
#
loop_
_entity_poly.entity_id
_entity_poly.type
_entity_poly.pdbx_seq_one_letter_code
_entity_poly.pdbx_strand_id
1 'polypeptide(L)'
;LFPRPDVETANAEWHALDVAHADHIVDMLKDLRGMYTKYGQMAAGLTANVSEHWSERLRDLEDAVPPRPVDDVLRTIEEETNKPWTETFEAFDEKPLGSASIGQVHRATLRANRKQVCVKVQYPDAQNLFAQDMKTIRSFC
;
A
#
# COMPACT_ATOMS: atom_id res chain seq x y z
N LEU A 1 3.29 26.30 38.99
CA LEU A 1 3.91 25.45 37.96
C LEU A 1 3.66 24.01 38.34
N PHE A 2 2.98 23.22 37.52
CA PHE A 2 2.87 21.79 37.75
C PHE A 2 4.27 21.17 37.58
N PRO A 3 4.73 20.32 38.52
CA PRO A 3 6.00 19.64 38.38
C PRO A 3 5.94 18.77 37.12
N ARG A 4 6.95 18.87 36.26
CA ARG A 4 7.07 17.94 35.13
C ARG A 4 7.41 16.56 35.70
N PRO A 5 6.71 15.50 35.30
CA PRO A 5 7.11 14.14 35.66
C PRO A 5 8.55 13.88 35.22
N ASP A 6 9.25 13.00 35.93
CA ASP A 6 10.54 12.50 35.48
C ASP A 6 10.38 11.72 34.15
N VAL A 7 11.48 11.54 33.44
CA VAL A 7 11.47 10.98 32.09
C VAL A 7 10.94 9.53 32.06
N GLU A 8 11.18 8.74 33.11
CA GLU A 8 10.71 7.35 33.17
C GLU A 8 9.19 7.31 33.38
N THR A 9 8.67 8.09 34.33
CA THR A 9 7.23 8.20 34.57
C THR A 9 6.50 8.72 33.32
N ALA A 10 7.04 9.76 32.68
CA ALA A 10 6.48 10.30 31.44
C ALA A 10 6.46 9.23 30.33
N ASN A 11 7.55 8.50 30.12
CA ASN A 11 7.62 7.44 29.11
C ASN A 11 6.63 6.31 29.37
N ALA A 12 6.42 5.92 30.63
CA ALA A 12 5.44 4.90 31.00
C ALA A 12 4.00 5.36 30.74
N GLU A 13 3.68 6.63 31.05
CA GLU A 13 2.38 7.23 30.74
C GLU A 13 2.12 7.29 29.23
N TRP A 14 3.11 7.72 28.43
CA TRP A 14 3.01 7.73 26.97
C TRP A 14 2.80 6.34 26.39
N HIS A 15 3.55 5.35 26.88
CA HIS A 15 3.39 3.97 26.43
C HIS A 15 2.00 3.40 26.75
N ALA A 16 1.47 3.68 27.93
CA ALA A 16 0.12 3.26 28.30
C ALA A 16 -0.95 3.88 27.38
N LEU A 17 -0.78 5.15 27.00
CA LEU A 17 -1.67 5.81 26.04
C LEU A 17 -1.55 5.22 24.63
N ASP A 18 -0.33 4.93 24.18
CA ASP A 18 -0.10 4.29 22.89
C ASP A 18 -0.80 2.94 22.80
N VAL A 19 -0.63 2.09 23.82
CA VAL A 19 -1.29 0.78 23.91
C VAL A 19 -2.81 0.91 23.98
N ALA A 20 -3.32 1.93 24.69
CA ALA A 20 -4.76 2.14 24.82
C ALA A 20 -5.46 2.59 23.52
N HIS A 21 -4.72 3.23 22.60
CA HIS A 21 -5.33 3.93 21.46
C HIS A 21 -4.89 3.42 20.09
N ALA A 22 -3.71 2.82 19.95
CA ALA A 22 -3.17 2.41 18.65
C ALA A 22 -4.11 1.46 17.90
N ASP A 23 -4.60 0.42 18.58
CA ASP A 23 -5.52 -0.57 18.00
C ASP A 23 -6.78 0.09 17.44
N HIS A 24 -7.45 0.87 18.28
CA HIS A 24 -8.71 1.51 17.91
C HIS A 24 -8.54 2.49 16.74
N ILE A 25 -7.47 3.28 16.74
CA ILE A 25 -7.19 4.23 15.66
C ILE A 25 -6.84 3.50 14.37
N VAL A 26 -6.01 2.46 14.42
CA VAL A 26 -5.67 1.68 13.23
C VAL A 26 -6.91 1.02 12.63
N ASP A 27 -7.78 0.44 13.45
CA ASP A 27 -9.02 -0.18 12.95
C ASP A 27 -9.96 0.86 12.34
N MET A 28 -10.08 2.06 12.93
CA MET A 28 -10.79 3.18 12.29
C MET A 28 -10.20 3.56 10.93
N LEU A 29 -8.86 3.59 10.79
CA LEU A 29 -8.20 3.89 9.51
C LEU A 29 -8.44 2.78 8.47
N LYS A 30 -8.58 1.51 8.89
CA LYS A 30 -9.00 0.39 8.02
C LYS A 30 -10.43 0.57 7.56
N ASP A 31 -11.35 0.89 8.47
CA ASP A 31 -12.78 1.02 8.19
C ASP A 31 -13.10 2.19 7.28
N LEU A 32 -12.43 3.33 7.47
CA LEU A 32 -12.61 4.52 6.64
C LEU A 32 -12.09 4.35 5.20
N ARG A 33 -11.12 3.43 4.99
CA ARG A 33 -10.53 3.08 3.69
C ARG A 33 -9.93 4.29 2.95
N GLY A 34 -9.50 4.06 1.71
CA GLY A 34 -8.99 5.10 0.80
C GLY A 34 -7.87 5.93 1.43
N MET A 35 -8.00 7.24 1.34
CA MET A 35 -7.06 8.22 1.91
C MET A 35 -6.67 7.96 3.38
N TYR A 36 -7.59 7.50 4.24
CA TYR A 36 -7.27 7.27 5.66
C TYR A 36 -6.29 6.10 5.85
N THR A 37 -6.53 5.00 5.13
CA THR A 37 -5.58 3.88 5.07
C THR A 37 -4.24 4.35 4.47
N LYS A 38 -4.25 5.23 3.46
CA LYS A 38 -3.02 5.81 2.88
C LYS A 38 -2.21 6.64 3.86
N TYR A 39 -2.86 7.46 4.69
CA TYR A 39 -2.17 8.20 5.73
C TYR A 39 -1.54 7.27 6.77
N GLY A 40 -2.26 6.22 7.16
CA GLY A 40 -1.70 5.24 8.08
C GLY A 40 -0.53 4.45 7.49
N GLN A 41 -0.59 4.08 6.20
CA GLN A 41 0.56 3.50 5.47
C GLN A 41 1.77 4.47 5.44
N MET A 42 1.53 5.75 5.18
CA MET A 42 2.59 6.76 5.22
C MET A 42 3.20 6.89 6.62
N ALA A 43 2.36 6.87 7.66
CA ALA A 43 2.80 6.92 9.04
C ALA A 43 3.58 5.65 9.44
N ALA A 44 3.20 4.47 8.94
CA ALA A 44 3.93 3.21 9.13
C ALA A 44 5.38 3.30 8.62
N GLY A 45 5.60 4.02 7.51
CA GLY A 45 6.95 4.28 6.97
C GLY A 45 7.81 5.25 7.80
N LEU A 46 7.23 5.93 8.81
CA LEU A 46 7.91 6.87 9.70
C LEU A 46 8.32 6.22 11.03
N THR A 47 8.72 4.95 11.03
CA THR A 47 8.99 4.13 12.23
C THR A 47 9.97 4.75 13.24
N ALA A 48 10.84 5.68 12.82
CA ALA A 48 11.75 6.38 13.72
C ALA A 48 11.08 7.46 14.60
N ASN A 49 9.86 7.87 14.27
CA ASN A 49 9.17 9.01 14.89
C ASN A 49 7.93 8.62 15.71
N VAL A 50 7.55 7.35 15.70
CA VAL A 50 6.39 6.82 16.45
C VAL A 50 6.86 5.67 17.33
N SER A 51 6.11 5.34 18.40
CA SER A 51 6.51 4.23 19.27
C SER A 51 6.46 2.90 18.54
N GLU A 52 7.14 1.90 19.11
CA GLU A 52 7.18 0.54 18.55
C GLU A 52 5.78 -0.05 18.39
N HIS A 53 4.91 0.16 19.39
CA HIS A 53 3.54 -0.32 19.35
C HIS A 53 2.74 0.31 18.20
N TRP A 54 2.83 1.63 18.01
CA TRP A 54 2.23 2.29 16.85
C TRP A 54 2.79 1.77 15.53
N SER A 55 4.12 1.57 15.44
CA SER A 55 4.76 1.05 14.23
C SER A 55 4.23 -0.33 13.86
N GLU A 56 4.10 -1.23 14.84
CA GLU A 56 3.57 -2.58 14.62
C GLU A 56 2.12 -2.54 14.15
N ARG A 57 1.27 -1.75 14.80
CA ARG A 57 -0.16 -1.67 14.43
C ARG A 57 -0.36 -0.99 13.09
N LEU A 58 0.38 0.07 12.77
CA LEU A 58 0.29 0.76 11.48
C LEU A 58 0.73 -0.13 10.30
N ARG A 59 1.61 -1.12 10.51
CA ARG A 59 1.94 -2.12 9.47
C ARG A 59 0.74 -2.97 9.06
N ASP A 60 -0.27 -3.14 9.91
CA ASP A 60 -1.51 -3.81 9.49
C ASP A 60 -2.22 -3.06 8.35
N LEU A 61 -1.97 -1.76 8.20
CA LEU A 61 -2.53 -0.96 7.10
C LEU A 61 -1.75 -1.18 5.80
N GLU A 62 -0.54 -1.71 5.88
CA GLU A 62 0.26 -2.15 4.72
C GLU A 62 -0.29 -3.48 4.21
N ASP A 63 -1.53 -3.45 3.74
CA ASP A 63 -2.28 -4.64 3.37
C ASP A 63 -1.66 -5.32 2.14
N ALA A 64 -1.49 -6.64 2.23
CA ALA A 64 -1.18 -7.48 1.08
C ALA A 64 -2.46 -7.60 0.23
N VAL A 65 -2.70 -6.58 -0.60
CA VAL A 65 -3.87 -6.54 -1.50
C VAL A 65 -3.89 -7.83 -2.33
N PRO A 66 -4.94 -8.66 -2.25
CA PRO A 66 -5.01 -9.88 -3.04
C PRO A 66 -4.79 -9.56 -4.53
N PRO A 67 -3.94 -10.32 -5.23
CA PRO A 67 -3.71 -10.06 -6.64
C PRO A 67 -4.98 -10.36 -7.44
N ARG A 68 -5.17 -9.60 -8.51
CA ARG A 68 -6.20 -9.88 -9.51
C ARG A 68 -5.83 -11.12 -10.34
N PRO A 69 -6.83 -11.80 -10.91
CA PRO A 69 -6.60 -12.88 -11.86
C PRO A 69 -5.64 -12.45 -12.98
N VAL A 70 -4.76 -13.35 -13.40
CA VAL A 70 -3.78 -13.07 -14.46
C VAL A 70 -4.44 -12.64 -15.77
N ASP A 71 -5.64 -13.14 -16.07
CA ASP A 71 -6.38 -12.75 -17.28
C ASP A 71 -6.71 -11.24 -17.30
N ASP A 72 -7.01 -10.64 -16.15
CA ASP A 72 -7.24 -9.19 -16.06
C ASP A 72 -5.95 -8.41 -16.29
N VAL A 73 -4.82 -8.94 -15.79
CA VAL A 73 -3.48 -8.35 -15.96
C VAL A 73 -3.06 -8.38 -17.42
N LEU A 74 -3.20 -9.54 -18.07
CA LEU A 74 -2.86 -9.73 -19.48
C LEU A 74 -3.75 -8.86 -20.37
N ARG A 75 -5.06 -8.81 -20.10
CA ARG A 75 -6.00 -7.93 -20.80
C ARG A 75 -5.56 -6.46 -20.68
N THR A 76 -5.18 -6.00 -19.50
CA THR A 76 -4.69 -4.62 -19.29
C THR A 76 -3.43 -4.35 -20.13
N ILE A 77 -2.49 -5.31 -20.19
CA ILE A 77 -1.30 -5.19 -21.03
C ILE A 77 -1.66 -5.07 -22.51
N GLU A 78 -2.60 -5.90 -22.98
CA GLU A 78 -3.03 -5.91 -24.39
C GLU A 78 -3.76 -4.63 -24.77
N GLU A 79 -4.61 -4.11 -23.89
CA GLU A 79 -5.32 -2.83 -24.08
C GLU A 79 -4.35 -1.65 -24.18
N GLU A 80 -3.34 -1.58 -23.31
CA GLU A 80 -2.36 -0.49 -23.28
C GLU A 80 -1.33 -0.56 -24.42
N THR A 81 -0.97 -1.77 -24.85
CA THR A 81 0.01 -1.97 -25.93
C THR A 81 -0.61 -2.13 -27.32
N ASN A 82 -1.94 -2.30 -27.37
CA ASN A 82 -2.75 -2.56 -28.56
C ASN A 82 -2.23 -3.76 -29.38
N LYS A 83 -1.70 -4.78 -28.69
CA LYS A 83 -1.12 -5.99 -29.27
C LYS A 83 -1.31 -7.17 -28.31
N PRO A 84 -1.36 -8.42 -28.82
CA PRO A 84 -1.34 -9.60 -27.97
C PRO A 84 -0.11 -9.62 -27.06
N TRP A 85 -0.26 -9.97 -25.79
CA TRP A 85 0.85 -9.96 -24.83
C TRP A 85 1.98 -10.91 -25.27
N THR A 86 1.62 -11.97 -26.00
CA THR A 86 2.52 -12.98 -26.55
C THR A 86 3.48 -12.45 -27.62
N GLU A 87 3.20 -11.29 -28.23
CA GLU A 87 4.13 -10.60 -29.12
C GLU A 87 5.25 -9.90 -28.33
N THR A 88 4.97 -9.43 -27.13
CA THR A 88 5.91 -8.71 -26.27
C THR A 88 6.73 -9.67 -25.40
N PHE A 89 6.05 -10.61 -24.76
CA PHE A 89 6.64 -11.55 -23.82
C PHE A 89 6.69 -12.96 -24.40
N GLU A 90 7.81 -13.64 -24.20
CA GLU A 90 7.93 -15.06 -24.49
C GLU A 90 7.40 -15.92 -23.35
N ALA A 91 7.56 -15.45 -22.11
CA ALA A 91 7.03 -16.09 -20.92
C ALA A 91 6.54 -15.03 -19.95
N PHE A 92 5.43 -15.30 -19.29
CA PHE A 92 4.85 -14.44 -18.26
C PHE A 92 4.43 -15.34 -17.09
N ASP A 93 4.90 -15.03 -15.89
CA ASP A 93 4.59 -15.82 -14.69
C ASP A 93 3.19 -15.44 -14.19
N GLU A 94 2.27 -16.40 -14.14
CA GLU A 94 0.91 -16.17 -13.65
C GLU A 94 0.90 -15.77 -12.17
N LYS A 95 1.89 -16.23 -11.40
CA LYS A 95 2.03 -15.86 -9.99
C LYS A 95 2.72 -14.51 -9.88
N PRO A 96 2.08 -13.50 -9.26
CA PRO A 96 2.72 -12.21 -9.03
C PRO A 96 3.87 -12.33 -8.02
N LEU A 97 4.88 -11.49 -8.19
CA LEU A 97 5.94 -11.26 -7.22
C LEU A 97 5.43 -10.47 -6.01
N GLY A 98 4.44 -9.63 -6.23
CA GLY A 98 3.77 -8.85 -5.20
C GLY A 98 2.62 -8.04 -5.79
N SER A 99 1.70 -7.63 -4.93
CA SER A 99 0.51 -6.86 -5.27
C SER A 99 0.33 -5.72 -4.28
N ALA A 100 -0.26 -4.63 -4.75
CA ALA A 100 -0.50 -3.44 -3.98
C ALA A 100 -1.81 -2.78 -4.45
N SER A 101 -2.24 -1.76 -3.72
CA SER A 101 -3.50 -1.04 -3.96
C SER A 101 -3.73 -0.55 -5.40
N ILE A 102 -2.68 -0.23 -6.17
CA ILE A 102 -2.81 0.33 -7.52
C ILE A 102 -2.38 -0.62 -8.63
N GLY A 103 -1.95 -1.84 -8.30
CA GLY A 103 -1.42 -2.77 -9.30
C GLY A 103 -0.63 -3.92 -8.71
N GLN A 104 -0.14 -4.78 -9.58
CA GLN A 104 0.68 -5.94 -9.22
C GLN A 104 1.90 -6.10 -10.12
N VAL A 105 2.91 -6.80 -9.63
CA VAL A 105 4.20 -7.01 -10.31
C VAL A 105 4.35 -8.48 -10.67
N HIS A 106 4.67 -8.77 -11.92
CA HIS A 106 4.93 -10.11 -12.43
C HIS A 106 6.35 -10.24 -12.96
N ARG A 107 6.88 -11.46 -12.93
CA ARG A 107 8.09 -11.81 -13.66
C ARG A 107 7.73 -12.16 -15.10
N ALA A 108 8.49 -11.67 -16.06
CA ALA A 108 8.32 -12.02 -17.46
C ALA A 108 9.68 -12.10 -18.17
N THR A 109 9.68 -12.71 -19.35
CA THR A 109 10.83 -12.76 -20.26
C THR A 109 10.44 -12.07 -21.56
N LEU A 110 11.19 -11.06 -21.96
CA LEU A 110 10.96 -10.34 -23.21
C LEU A 110 11.28 -11.23 -24.41
N ARG A 111 10.40 -11.24 -25.42
CA ARG A 111 10.61 -12.02 -26.65
C ARG A 111 11.78 -11.48 -27.48
N ALA A 112 11.94 -10.16 -27.53
CA ALA A 112 12.91 -9.49 -28.40
C ALA A 112 14.38 -9.86 -28.11
N ASN A 113 14.73 -10.09 -26.85
CA ASN A 113 16.13 -10.29 -26.43
C ASN A 113 16.30 -11.29 -25.29
N ARG A 114 15.24 -12.03 -24.90
CA ARG A 114 15.26 -13.05 -23.85
C ARG A 114 15.61 -12.53 -22.45
N LYS A 115 15.56 -11.20 -22.24
CA LYS A 115 15.86 -10.60 -20.93
C LYS A 115 14.71 -10.81 -19.95
N GLN A 116 15.04 -11.22 -18.73
CA GLN A 116 14.09 -11.27 -17.61
C GLN A 116 13.80 -9.87 -17.07
N VAL A 117 12.53 -9.59 -16.82
CA VAL A 117 12.03 -8.28 -16.36
C VAL A 117 10.96 -8.44 -15.29
N CYS A 118 10.81 -7.41 -14.45
CA CYS A 118 9.66 -7.23 -13.59
C CYS A 118 8.66 -6.30 -14.29
N VAL A 119 7.46 -6.78 -14.55
CA VAL A 119 6.37 -6.05 -15.21
C VAL A 119 5.39 -5.61 -14.14
N LYS A 120 5.33 -4.30 -13.87
CA LYS A 120 4.30 -3.72 -13.00
C LYS A 120 3.11 -3.31 -13.83
N VAL A 121 1.94 -3.88 -13.53
CA VAL A 121 0.68 -3.58 -14.21
C VAL A 121 -0.22 -2.81 -13.26
N GLN A 122 -0.64 -1.62 -13.67
CA GLN A 122 -1.57 -0.77 -12.93
C GLN A 122 -3.00 -1.28 -13.13
N TYR A 123 -3.82 -1.31 -12.08
CA TYR A 123 -5.23 -1.67 -12.21
C TYR A 123 -6.02 -0.58 -12.95
N PRO A 124 -6.98 -0.91 -13.83
CA PRO A 124 -7.74 0.08 -14.61
C PRO A 124 -8.46 1.14 -13.75
N ASP A 125 -8.95 0.74 -12.58
CA ASP A 125 -9.64 1.59 -11.60
C ASP A 125 -8.70 2.42 -10.72
N ALA A 126 -7.38 2.21 -10.80
CA ALA A 126 -6.41 2.96 -10.01
C ALA A 126 -6.49 4.48 -10.25
N GLN A 127 -6.79 4.92 -11.47
CA GLN A 127 -6.97 6.34 -11.79
C GLN A 127 -8.18 6.94 -11.07
N ASN A 128 -9.29 6.21 -11.04
CA ASN A 128 -10.51 6.65 -10.37
C ASN A 128 -10.32 6.72 -8.86
N LEU A 129 -9.65 5.71 -8.27
CA LEU A 129 -9.29 5.70 -6.86
C LEU A 129 -8.41 6.90 -6.51
N PHE A 130 -7.37 7.17 -7.31
CA PHE A 130 -6.50 8.32 -7.11
C PHE A 130 -7.25 9.66 -7.22
N ALA A 131 -8.15 9.80 -8.19
CA ALA A 131 -8.96 11.00 -8.35
C ALA A 131 -9.89 11.24 -7.16
N GLN A 132 -10.47 10.17 -6.60
CA GLN A 132 -11.28 10.22 -5.39
C GLN A 132 -10.43 10.63 -4.18
N ASP A 133 -9.26 10.04 -4.00
CA ASP A 133 -8.33 10.42 -2.92
C ASP A 133 -7.95 11.90 -3.02
N MET A 134 -7.59 12.38 -4.21
CA MET A 134 -7.27 13.80 -4.44
C MET A 134 -8.45 14.74 -4.19
N LYS A 135 -9.67 14.32 -4.53
CA LYS A 135 -10.89 15.09 -4.24
C LYS A 135 -11.11 15.20 -2.73
N THR A 136 -10.90 14.11 -2.00
CA THR A 136 -10.99 14.08 -0.54
C THR A 136 -9.96 15.02 0.08
N ILE A 137 -8.69 14.95 -0.34
CA ILE A 137 -7.63 15.86 0.13
C ILE A 137 -8.04 17.34 -0.08
N ARG A 138 -8.51 17.69 -1.28
CA ARG A 138 -8.97 19.05 -1.60
C ARG A 138 -10.19 19.50 -0.80
N SER A 139 -10.97 18.59 -0.22
CA SER A 139 -12.12 18.97 0.62
C SER A 139 -11.73 19.31 2.05
N PHE A 140 -10.55 18.86 2.51
CA PHE A 140 -10.02 19.11 3.84
C PHE A 140 -9.00 20.27 3.90
N CYS A 141 -8.45 20.68 2.75
CA CYS A 141 -7.57 21.84 2.60
C CYS A 141 -8.33 23.06 2.07
#